data_AF-A0A831UNA4-F1
#
_entry.id   AF-A0A831UNA4-F1
#
_cell.length_a   1.000
_cell.length_b   1.000
_cell.length_c   1.000
_cell.angle_alpha   90.00
_cell.angle_beta   90.00
_cell.angle_gamma   90.00
#
_symmetry.space_group_name_H-M   'P 1'
#
loop_
_entity.id
_entity.type
_entity.pdbx_description
1 polymer ?
#
loop_
_entity_poly.entity_id
_entity_poly.type
_entity_poly.pdbx_seq_one_letter_code
_entity_poly.pdbx_strand_id
1 'polypeptide(L)'
;MRSRAACFDELRAYCEQTPIVDCHDHSGECGPKHTDPILAVITGYFPSDLQSASTDQVLSIIHDPARPLEERWPALEQAWKRTCHTGYAQVTRRVLQHFYGEDDLTLDALHRITDSLPNLQDEARFEAVLDEAR
;
A
#
# COMPACT_ATOMS: atom_id res chain seq x y z
N MET A 1 19.65 -23.91 4.92
CA MET A 1 19.40 -22.66 4.16
C MET A 1 20.57 -22.46 3.21
N ARG A 2 20.32 -22.20 1.92
CA ARG A 2 21.39 -21.81 0.99
C ARG A 2 21.81 -20.38 1.30
N SER A 3 23.10 -20.09 1.33
CA SER A 3 23.61 -18.73 1.42
C SER A 3 23.32 -17.98 0.11
N ARG A 4 23.28 -16.64 0.17
CA ARG A 4 23.24 -15.81 -1.03
C ARG A 4 24.51 -16.07 -1.88
N ALA A 5 24.41 -15.87 -3.19
CA ALA A 5 25.57 -15.90 -4.07
C ALA A 5 26.53 -14.75 -3.74
N ALA A 6 27.84 -14.94 -3.97
CA ALA A 6 28.84 -13.92 -3.67
C ALA A 6 28.62 -12.59 -4.43
N CYS A 7 28.03 -12.66 -5.62
CA CYS A 7 27.70 -11.49 -6.46
C CYS A 7 26.32 -10.88 -6.17
N PHE A 8 25.57 -11.37 -5.18
CA PHE A 8 24.19 -10.94 -4.97
C PHE A 8 24.06 -9.43 -4.73
N ASP A 9 24.89 -8.88 -3.83
CA ASP A 9 24.79 -7.45 -3.48
C ASP A 9 25.22 -6.55 -4.64
N GLU A 10 26.24 -6.95 -5.40
CA GLU A 10 26.69 -6.23 -6.61
C GLU A 10 25.61 -6.23 -7.70
N LEU A 11 25.02 -7.40 -8.00
CA LEU A 11 23.95 -7.50 -8.99
C LEU A 11 22.71 -6.72 -8.57
N ARG A 12 22.34 -6.78 -7.29
CA ARG A 12 21.22 -6.02 -6.76
C ARG A 12 21.44 -4.52 -6.91
N ALA A 13 22.62 -4.02 -6.52
CA ALA A 13 22.95 -2.60 -6.63
C ALA A 13 22.95 -2.11 -8.09
N TYR A 14 23.36 -2.96 -9.04
CA TYR A 14 23.26 -2.66 -10.46
C TYR A 14 21.80 -2.59 -10.94
N CYS A 15 20.98 -3.58 -10.58
CA CYS A 15 19.56 -3.60 -10.94
C CYS A 15 18.77 -2.43 -10.35
N GLU A 16 19.07 -2.02 -9.11
CA GLU A 16 18.41 -0.89 -8.44
C GLU A 16 18.70 0.48 -9.09
N GLN A 17 19.71 0.58 -9.97
CA GLN A 17 20.03 1.79 -10.74
C GLN A 17 19.52 1.73 -12.19
N THR A 18 18.95 0.59 -12.60
CA THR A 18 18.54 0.37 -13.99
C THR A 18 17.14 0.94 -14.19
N PRO A 19 16.91 1.83 -15.18
CA PRO A 19 15.60 2.41 -15.36
C PRO A 19 14.50 1.39 -15.69
N ILE A 20 13.32 1.59 -15.12
CA ILE A 20 12.16 0.74 -15.40
C ILE A 20 11.49 1.20 -16.70
N VAL A 21 11.29 0.26 -17.62
CA VAL A 21 10.41 0.43 -18.78
C VAL A 21 9.17 -0.43 -18.51
N ASP A 22 8.10 0.21 -18.03
CA ASP A 22 6.83 -0.48 -17.82
C ASP A 22 6.13 -0.70 -19.17
N CYS A 23 6.07 -1.96 -19.59
CA CYS A 23 5.45 -2.35 -20.85
C CYS A 23 3.95 -2.63 -20.72
N HIS A 24 3.40 -2.71 -19.49
CA HIS A 24 1.99 -2.97 -19.24
C HIS A 24 1.59 -2.46 -17.86
N ASP A 25 0.85 -1.36 -17.83
CA ASP A 25 0.22 -0.83 -16.64
C ASP A 25 -1.28 -0.58 -16.86
N HIS A 26 -1.99 -0.32 -15.76
CA HIS A 26 -3.42 0.00 -15.77
C HIS A 26 -3.70 1.42 -15.24
N SER A 27 -2.68 2.27 -15.19
CA SER A 27 -2.86 3.68 -14.84
C SER A 27 -3.68 4.34 -15.95
N GLY A 28 -4.64 5.15 -15.54
CA GLY A 28 -5.55 5.83 -16.44
C GLY A 28 -5.43 7.33 -16.27
N GLU A 29 -6.57 7.99 -16.21
CA GLU A 29 -6.67 9.41 -15.92
C GLU A 29 -6.23 9.73 -14.47
N CYS A 30 -5.87 11.00 -14.23
CA CYS A 30 -5.49 11.50 -12.91
C CYS A 30 -6.57 11.20 -11.85
N GLY A 31 -6.20 10.45 -10.82
CA GLY A 31 -7.05 10.17 -9.67
C GLY A 31 -6.67 8.89 -8.92
N PRO A 32 -7.37 8.59 -7.81
CA PRO A 32 -8.40 9.40 -7.16
C PRO A 32 -7.82 10.44 -6.18
N LYS A 33 -8.66 11.36 -5.70
CA LYS A 33 -8.37 12.10 -4.46
C LYS A 33 -8.62 11.16 -3.28
N HIS A 34 -7.56 10.72 -2.61
CA HIS A 34 -7.71 9.88 -1.42
C HIS A 34 -8.24 10.71 -0.25
N THR A 35 -9.32 10.23 0.37
CA THR A 35 -9.97 10.85 1.53
C THR A 35 -10.08 9.90 2.73
N ASP A 36 -9.71 8.64 2.55
CA ASP A 36 -9.81 7.59 3.55
C ASP A 36 -8.44 6.89 3.68
N PRO A 37 -7.81 6.93 4.86
CA PRO A 37 -6.46 6.41 5.03
C PRO A 37 -6.39 4.90 4.95
N ILE A 38 -7.45 4.18 5.31
CA ILE A 38 -7.51 2.71 5.16
C ILE A 38 -7.54 2.40 3.67
N LEU A 39 -8.52 2.93 2.93
CA LEU A 39 -8.70 2.63 1.51
C LEU A 39 -7.51 3.10 0.65
N ALA A 40 -6.77 4.13 1.08
CA ALA A 40 -5.55 4.57 0.43
C ALA A 40 -4.42 3.52 0.51
N VAL A 41 -4.34 2.75 1.60
CA VAL A 41 -3.23 1.82 1.84
C VAL A 41 -3.60 0.33 1.64
N ILE A 42 -4.89 0.00 1.56
CA ILE A 42 -5.38 -1.37 1.28
C ILE A 42 -5.90 -1.58 -0.16
N THR A 43 -5.32 -0.87 -1.13
CA THR A 43 -5.77 -0.85 -2.52
C THR A 43 -5.30 -2.08 -3.35
N GLY A 44 -5.74 -2.13 -4.61
CA GLY A 44 -5.36 -3.14 -5.59
C GLY A 44 -5.90 -4.53 -5.24
N TYR A 45 -5.01 -5.53 -5.19
CA TYR A 45 -5.38 -6.91 -4.87
C TYR A 45 -5.36 -7.24 -3.37
N PHE A 46 -4.95 -6.30 -2.51
CA PHE A 46 -4.91 -6.59 -1.08
C PHE A 46 -6.28 -6.91 -0.45
N PRO A 47 -7.42 -6.36 -0.91
CA PRO A 47 -8.74 -6.79 -0.45
C PRO A 47 -9.01 -8.29 -0.65
N SER A 48 -8.39 -8.95 -1.64
CA SER A 48 -8.53 -10.40 -1.85
C SER A 48 -7.84 -11.21 -0.75
N ASP A 49 -6.70 -10.75 -0.23
CA ASP A 49 -6.05 -11.36 0.94
C ASP A 49 -6.90 -11.17 2.20
N LEU A 50 -7.44 -9.95 2.40
CA LEU A 50 -8.32 -9.64 3.52
C LEU A 50 -9.58 -10.51 3.48
N GLN A 51 -10.20 -10.66 2.31
CA GLN A 51 -11.36 -11.53 2.13
C GLN A 51 -11.02 -12.99 2.47
N SER A 52 -9.89 -13.49 1.97
CA SER A 52 -9.44 -14.87 2.21
C SER A 52 -9.12 -15.14 3.68
N ALA A 53 -8.66 -14.12 4.41
CA ALA A 53 -8.33 -14.22 5.84
C ALA A 53 -9.48 -13.86 6.79
N SER A 54 -10.64 -13.45 6.26
CA SER A 54 -11.79 -12.96 7.04
C SER A 54 -13.13 -13.37 6.41
N THR A 55 -14.16 -12.53 6.55
CA THR A 55 -15.51 -12.77 6.01
C THR A 55 -15.99 -11.52 5.28
N ASP A 56 -16.99 -11.67 4.39
CA ASP A 56 -17.56 -10.53 3.67
C ASP A 56 -18.14 -9.46 4.61
N GLN A 57 -18.63 -9.86 5.79
CA GLN A 57 -19.09 -8.92 6.82
C GLN A 57 -17.94 -8.12 7.45
N VAL A 58 -16.80 -8.76 7.69
CA VAL A 58 -15.60 -8.07 8.19
C VAL A 58 -15.09 -7.10 7.12
N LEU A 59 -15.07 -7.55 5.85
CA LEU A 59 -14.61 -6.75 4.73
C LEU A 59 -15.50 -5.52 4.50
N SER A 60 -16.83 -5.66 4.65
CA SER A 60 -17.76 -4.54 4.52
C SER A 60 -17.57 -3.49 5.60
N ILE A 61 -17.25 -3.89 6.84
CA ILE A 61 -16.88 -2.94 7.91
C ILE A 61 -15.59 -2.22 7.53
N ILE A 62 -14.55 -2.94 7.11
CA ILE A 62 -13.25 -2.36 6.74
C ILE A 62 -13.40 -1.32 5.62
N HIS A 63 -14.28 -1.57 4.64
CA HIS A 63 -14.44 -0.73 3.45
C HIS A 63 -15.50 0.36 3.58
N ASP A 64 -16.12 0.54 4.73
CA ASP A 64 -17.17 1.54 4.95
C ASP A 64 -16.57 2.88 5.44
N PRO A 65 -16.36 3.88 4.56
CA PRO A 65 -15.77 5.16 4.96
C PRO A 65 -16.70 6.02 5.83
N ALA A 66 -17.98 5.65 5.97
CA ALA A 66 -18.89 6.35 6.86
C ALA A 66 -18.65 6.01 8.34
N ARG A 67 -17.91 4.92 8.61
CA ARG A 67 -17.52 4.51 9.96
C ARG A 67 -16.18 5.16 10.37
N PRO A 68 -16.05 5.61 11.62
CA PRO A 68 -14.78 6.05 12.19
C PRO A 68 -13.68 4.99 12.08
N LEU A 69 -12.42 5.43 12.07
CA LEU A 69 -11.27 4.53 12.01
C LEU A 69 -11.26 3.56 13.20
N GLU A 70 -11.66 4.02 14.37
CA GLU A 70 -11.72 3.26 15.62
C GLU A 70 -12.73 2.11 15.56
N GLU A 71 -13.80 2.25 14.77
CA GLU A 71 -14.78 1.18 14.55
C GLU A 71 -14.30 0.14 13.53
N ARG A 72 -13.51 0.59 12.54
CA ARG A 72 -13.03 -0.26 11.43
C ARG A 72 -11.72 -0.97 11.77
N TRP A 73 -10.91 -0.33 12.60
CA TRP A 73 -9.57 -0.80 12.95
C TRP A 73 -9.55 -2.19 13.58
N PRO A 74 -10.41 -2.55 14.55
CA PRO A 74 -10.38 -3.89 15.14
C PRO A 74 -10.59 -5.01 14.09
N ALA A 75 -11.46 -4.75 13.11
CA ALA A 75 -11.71 -5.66 11.99
C ALA A 75 -10.49 -5.76 11.06
N LEU A 76 -9.91 -4.61 10.69
CA LEU A 76 -8.72 -4.56 9.85
C LEU A 76 -7.50 -5.17 10.53
N GLU A 77 -7.24 -4.87 11.79
CA GLU A 77 -6.08 -5.33 12.55
C GLU A 77 -6.06 -6.87 12.64
N GLN A 78 -7.22 -7.48 12.89
CA GLN A 78 -7.31 -8.94 12.96
C GLN A 78 -7.01 -9.60 11.61
N ALA A 79 -7.49 -9.03 10.51
CA ALA A 79 -7.19 -9.50 9.17
C ALA A 79 -5.71 -9.24 8.80
N TRP A 80 -5.19 -8.05 9.12
CA TRP A 80 -3.80 -7.64 8.90
C TRP A 80 -2.82 -8.61 9.54
N LYS A 81 -3.03 -9.01 10.80
CA LYS A 81 -2.16 -9.99 11.48
C LYS A 81 -2.03 -11.33 10.75
N ARG A 82 -3.02 -11.70 9.92
CA ARG A 82 -3.02 -12.93 9.13
C ARG A 82 -2.45 -12.73 7.72
N THR A 83 -2.47 -11.50 7.21
CA THR A 83 -2.11 -11.17 5.83
C THR A 83 -0.82 -10.36 5.71
N CYS A 84 -0.25 -9.83 6.79
CA CYS A 84 0.93 -8.94 6.77
C CYS A 84 2.20 -9.57 6.18
N HIS A 85 2.19 -10.89 5.94
CA HIS A 85 3.26 -11.65 5.32
C HIS A 85 3.02 -11.96 3.83
N THR A 86 1.88 -11.56 3.24
CA THR A 86 1.57 -11.78 1.83
C THR A 86 2.29 -10.79 0.92
N GLY A 87 2.35 -11.12 -0.38
CA GLY A 87 2.93 -10.23 -1.39
C GLY A 87 2.23 -8.88 -1.49
N TYR A 88 0.89 -8.85 -1.40
CA TYR A 88 0.14 -7.60 -1.48
C TYR A 88 0.29 -6.75 -0.21
N ALA A 89 0.37 -7.36 0.98
CA ALA A 89 0.69 -6.62 2.20
C ALA A 89 2.10 -5.99 2.17
N GLN A 90 3.05 -6.62 1.46
CA GLN A 90 4.38 -6.03 1.25
C GLN A 90 4.33 -4.76 0.39
N VAL A 91 3.32 -4.59 -0.47
CA VAL A 91 3.09 -3.32 -1.18
C VAL A 91 2.61 -2.26 -0.20
N THR A 92 1.60 -2.57 0.62
CA THR A 92 1.10 -1.67 1.68
C THR A 92 2.22 -1.18 2.60
N ARG A 93 3.09 -2.08 3.07
CA ARG A 93 4.21 -1.71 3.95
C ARG A 93 5.22 -0.79 3.27
N ARG A 94 5.53 -1.03 1.98
CA ARG A 94 6.40 -0.14 1.22
C ARG A 94 5.78 1.23 1.03
N VAL A 95 4.48 1.30 0.72
CA VAL A 95 3.74 2.55 0.58
C VAL A 95 3.76 3.35 1.91
N LEU A 96 3.46 2.68 3.02
CA LEU A 96 3.52 3.27 4.37
C LEU A 96 4.92 3.83 4.66
N GLN A 97 5.96 3.05 4.43
CA GLN A 97 7.32 3.47 4.74
C GLN A 97 7.79 4.61 3.83
N HIS A 98 7.54 4.50 2.53
CA HIS A 98 8.09 5.41 1.53
C HIS A 98 7.35 6.75 1.49
N PHE A 99 6.01 6.73 1.43
CA PHE A 99 5.22 7.96 1.29
C PHE A 99 4.86 8.61 2.63
N TYR A 100 4.86 7.83 3.71
CA TYR A 100 4.36 8.30 5.00
C TYR A 100 5.35 8.15 6.16
N GLY A 101 6.48 7.47 5.97
CA GLY A 101 7.46 7.23 7.03
C GLY A 101 6.99 6.28 8.13
N GLU A 102 5.98 5.45 7.84
CA GLU A 102 5.38 4.51 8.80
C GLU A 102 5.92 3.09 8.59
N ASP A 103 6.42 2.45 9.65
CA ASP A 103 7.03 1.11 9.56
C ASP A 103 6.00 -0.04 9.46
N ASP A 104 4.79 0.18 9.95
CA ASP A 104 3.71 -0.82 9.97
C ASP A 104 2.32 -0.17 9.95
N LEU A 105 1.33 -0.97 9.55
CA LEU A 105 -0.08 -0.57 9.56
C LEU A 105 -0.61 -0.64 11.00
N THR A 106 -0.88 0.51 11.60
CA THR A 106 -1.46 0.65 12.95
C THR A 106 -2.56 1.72 12.95
N LEU A 107 -3.42 1.73 13.97
CA LEU A 107 -4.40 2.80 14.14
C LEU A 107 -3.73 4.19 14.22
N ASP A 108 -2.64 4.29 14.98
CA ASP A 108 -1.91 5.55 15.12
C ASP A 108 -1.30 6.01 13.79
N ALA A 109 -0.77 5.07 12.98
CA ALA A 109 -0.30 5.38 11.64
C ALA A 109 -1.45 5.89 10.76
N LEU A 110 -2.62 5.24 10.79
CA LEU A 110 -3.81 5.69 10.04
C LEU A 110 -4.23 7.11 10.41
N HIS A 111 -4.19 7.47 11.69
CA HIS A 111 -4.43 8.85 12.12
C HIS A 111 -3.38 9.82 11.56
N ARG A 112 -2.09 9.49 11.68
CA ARG A 112 -1.01 10.37 11.20
C ARG A 112 -1.07 10.60 9.69
N ILE A 113 -1.42 9.59 8.90
CA ILE A 113 -1.42 9.74 7.44
C ILE A 113 -2.66 10.45 6.90
N THR A 114 -3.74 10.57 7.69
CA THR A 114 -5.03 11.14 7.26
C THR A 114 -4.87 12.54 6.62
N ASP A 115 -4.02 13.38 7.20
CA ASP A 115 -3.79 14.76 6.71
C ASP A 115 -2.82 14.86 5.54
N SER A 116 -2.18 13.75 5.15
CA SER A 116 -1.14 13.68 4.12
C SER A 116 -1.55 12.89 2.88
N LEU A 117 -2.80 12.41 2.83
CA LEU A 117 -3.29 11.58 1.74
C LEU A 117 -3.15 12.28 0.38
N PRO A 118 -2.67 11.57 -0.66
CA PRO A 118 -2.42 12.17 -1.95
C PRO A 118 -3.71 12.55 -2.68
N ASN A 119 -3.70 13.75 -3.24
CA ASN A 119 -4.65 14.15 -4.27
C ASN A 119 -4.08 13.83 -5.64
N LEU A 120 -4.39 12.66 -6.19
CA LEU A 120 -3.91 12.27 -7.52
C LEU A 120 -4.73 12.88 -8.66
N GLN A 121 -5.74 13.71 -8.36
CA GLN A 121 -6.39 14.55 -9.38
C GLN A 121 -5.51 15.75 -9.77
N ASP A 122 -4.48 16.06 -8.98
CA ASP A 122 -3.46 17.03 -9.35
C ASP A 122 -2.47 16.36 -10.31
N GLU A 123 -2.50 16.77 -11.58
CA GLU A 123 -1.68 16.22 -12.65
C GLU A 123 -0.19 16.30 -12.33
N ALA A 124 0.29 17.40 -11.75
CA ALA A 124 1.70 17.53 -11.41
C ALA A 124 2.12 16.53 -10.32
N ARG A 125 1.22 16.25 -9.36
CA ARG A 125 1.47 15.23 -8.33
C ARG A 125 1.35 13.82 -8.88
N PHE A 126 0.40 13.57 -9.77
CA PHE A 126 0.23 12.27 -10.43
C PHE A 126 1.48 11.90 -11.24
N GLU A 127 1.93 12.80 -12.11
CA GLU A 127 3.13 12.61 -12.93
C GLU A 127 4.39 12.49 -12.06
N ALA A 128 4.50 13.26 -10.98
CA ALA A 128 5.64 13.16 -10.06
C ALA A 128 5.77 11.77 -9.42
N VAL A 129 4.65 11.11 -9.09
CA VAL A 129 4.65 9.74 -8.55
C VAL A 129 5.11 8.72 -9.61
N LEU A 130 4.67 8.89 -10.86
CA LEU A 130 5.10 8.02 -11.96
C LEU A 130 6.59 8.23 -12.29
N ASP A 131 7.05 9.47 -12.26
CA ASP A 131 8.44 9.83 -12.53
C ASP A 131 9.42 9.36 -11.44
N GLU A 132 8.96 9.15 -10.21
CA GLU A 132 9.76 8.55 -9.15
C GLU A 132 10.04 7.05 -9.37
N ALA A 133 9.20 6.36 -10.16
CA ALA A 133 9.38 4.95 -10.50
C ALA A 133 10.46 4.68 -11.57
N ARG A 134 11.26 5.71 -11.92
CA ARG A 134 12.30 5.67 -12.95
C ARG A 134 13.58 4.98 -12.51
#